data_AF-C9YUN6-F1
#
_entry.id   AF-C9YUN6-F1
#
_cell.length_a   1.000
_cell.length_b   1.000
_cell.length_c   1.000
_cell.angle_alpha   90.00
_cell.angle_beta   90.00
_cell.angle_gamma   90.00
#
_symmetry.space_group_name_H-M   'P 1'
#
loop_
_entity.id
_entity.type
_entity.pdbx_description
1 polymer ?
#
loop_
_entity_poly.entity_id
_entity_poly.type
_entity_poly.pdbx_seq_one_letter_code
_entity_poly.pdbx_strand_id
1 'polypeptide(L)'
;MSAMTVSRVPRWLCSYSRDVRTVPAGRWWSAVRVPAALGALVLELLGDETGAVIEDGYGGILYWLVPPGAAVGWKPPGVQVLGRGSHVAVPPPGRTSGPGLYWRVPLSHDSYWTNAERLRAALAEAVATASRNGRSPRPV
;
A
#
# COMPACT_ATOMS: atom_id res chain seq x y z
N MET A 1 33.97 11.67 4.25
CA MET A 1 33.38 10.61 5.10
C MET A 1 31.97 11.06 5.46
N SER A 2 30.95 10.58 4.75
CA SER A 2 29.56 10.92 5.07
C SER A 2 29.11 10.15 6.31
N ALA A 3 28.53 10.87 7.27
CA ALA A 3 27.92 10.30 8.46
C ALA A 3 26.87 9.26 8.05
N MET A 4 26.94 8.05 8.61
CA MET A 4 25.87 7.07 8.54
C MET A 4 24.68 7.62 9.32
N THR A 5 23.79 8.31 8.65
CA THR A 5 22.50 8.73 9.22
C THR A 5 21.74 7.47 9.61
N VAL A 6 21.51 7.29 10.90
CA VAL A 6 20.61 6.25 11.42
C VAL A 6 19.26 6.42 10.72
N SER A 7 18.88 5.46 9.87
CA SER A 7 17.55 5.41 9.25
C SER A 7 16.49 5.51 10.35
N ARG A 8 15.84 6.66 10.48
CA ARG A 8 14.78 6.86 11.47
C ARG A 8 13.50 6.23 10.93
N VAL A 9 13.31 4.95 11.21
CA VAL A 9 12.01 4.32 11.02
C VAL A 9 10.95 5.05 11.87
N PRO A 10 9.70 5.17 11.37
CA PRO A 10 8.63 5.79 12.14
C PRO A 10 8.43 5.10 13.48
N ARG A 11 8.12 5.84 14.55
CA ARG A 11 7.96 5.29 15.91
C ARG A 11 6.93 4.16 16.04
N TRP A 12 5.95 4.11 15.14
CA TRP A 12 4.94 3.05 15.09
C TRP A 12 5.48 1.74 14.52
N LEU A 13 6.59 1.79 13.78
CA LEU A 13 7.33 0.65 13.28
C LEU A 13 8.65 0.51 14.05
N CYS A 14 8.68 -0.31 15.09
CA CYS A 14 9.92 -0.49 15.86
C CYS A 14 11.05 -1.04 14.99
N SER A 15 12.17 -0.33 14.96
CA SER A 15 13.36 -0.61 14.13
C SER A 15 14.02 -1.97 14.36
N TYR A 16 13.85 -2.55 15.55
CA TYR A 16 14.70 -3.64 16.02
C TYR A 16 14.06 -5.03 15.91
N SER A 17 12.77 -5.14 15.56
CA SER A 17 12.11 -6.44 15.43
C SER A 17 12.23 -6.97 14.01
N ARG A 18 12.46 -8.28 13.88
CA ARG A 18 12.48 -9.01 12.60
C ARG A 18 11.15 -9.67 12.27
N ASP A 19 10.13 -9.42 13.09
CA ASP A 19 8.84 -10.09 13.03
C ASP A 19 7.79 -9.19 12.39
N VAL A 20 6.76 -9.83 11.83
CA VAL A 20 5.56 -9.14 11.40
C VAL A 20 4.84 -8.63 12.64
N ARG A 21 4.35 -7.39 12.60
CA ARG A 21 3.64 -6.78 13.71
C ARG A 21 2.24 -6.35 13.32
N THR A 22 1.28 -6.66 14.15
CA THR A 22 -0.09 -6.15 14.00
C THR A 22 -0.16 -4.72 14.53
N VAL A 23 -0.47 -3.76 13.67
CA VAL A 23 -0.52 -2.32 13.99
C VAL A 23 -1.94 -1.80 13.80
N PRO A 24 -2.50 -1.03 14.76
CA PRO A 24 -3.82 -0.44 14.61
C PRO A 24 -3.82 0.65 13.52
N ALA A 25 -4.76 0.54 12.59
CA ALA A 25 -4.98 1.54 11.54
C ALA A 25 -5.78 2.74 12.08
N GLY A 26 -5.70 3.87 11.38
CA GLY A 26 -6.39 5.12 11.70
C GLY A 26 -5.72 6.01 12.74
N ARG A 27 -4.54 5.61 13.28
CA ARG A 27 -3.73 6.46 14.18
C ARG A 27 -2.58 7.15 13.46
N TRP A 28 -1.71 6.38 12.80
CA TRP A 28 -0.54 6.90 12.06
C TRP A 28 -0.71 6.86 10.55
N TRP A 29 -1.60 6.00 10.08
CA TRP A 29 -1.98 5.83 8.70
C TRP A 29 -3.32 5.11 8.68
N SER A 30 -4.09 5.29 7.62
CA SER A 30 -5.10 4.31 7.21
C SER A 30 -4.50 3.45 6.10
N ALA A 31 -5.01 2.24 5.90
CA ALA A 31 -4.57 1.40 4.79
C ALA A 31 -5.68 1.27 3.75
N VAL A 32 -5.30 1.29 2.48
CA VAL A 32 -6.20 0.96 1.36
C VAL A 32 -5.79 -0.41 0.84
N ARG A 33 -6.64 -1.40 1.09
CA ARG A 33 -6.47 -2.80 0.71
C ARG A 33 -6.98 -3.01 -0.71
N VAL A 34 -6.11 -3.48 -1.59
CA VAL A 34 -6.36 -3.63 -3.03
C VAL A 34 -5.89 -5.00 -3.51
N PRO A 35 -6.65 -5.72 -4.35
CA PRO A 35 -6.20 -6.96 -4.98
C PRO A 35 -4.92 -6.75 -5.82
N ALA A 36 -3.96 -7.66 -5.74
CA ALA A 36 -2.64 -7.50 -6.35
C ALA A 36 -2.68 -7.20 -7.86
N ALA A 37 -3.57 -7.87 -8.61
CA ALA A 37 -3.73 -7.63 -10.05
C ALA A 37 -4.15 -6.18 -10.36
N LEU A 38 -5.09 -5.62 -9.59
CA LEU A 38 -5.50 -4.23 -9.72
C LEU A 38 -4.40 -3.29 -9.22
N GLY A 39 -3.77 -3.64 -8.10
CA GLY A 39 -2.73 -2.83 -7.51
C GLY A 39 -1.45 -2.74 -8.36
N ALA A 40 -1.12 -3.74 -9.16
CA ALA A 40 -0.02 -3.66 -10.12
C ALA A 40 -0.22 -2.48 -11.09
N LEU A 41 -1.42 -2.32 -11.64
CA LEU A 41 -1.78 -1.18 -12.49
C LEU A 41 -1.71 0.15 -11.74
N VAL A 42 -2.15 0.17 -10.47
CA VAL A 42 -2.08 1.37 -9.63
C VAL A 42 -0.64 1.79 -9.35
N LEU A 43 0.27 0.84 -9.13
CA LEU A 43 1.70 1.11 -8.97
C LEU A 43 2.29 1.73 -10.24
N GLU A 44 1.93 1.21 -11.41
CA GLU A 44 2.37 1.75 -12.71
C GLU A 44 1.86 3.20 -12.92
N LEU A 45 0.59 3.47 -12.60
CA LEU A 45 -0.03 4.78 -12.76
C LEU A 45 0.53 5.84 -11.79
N LEU A 46 0.81 5.45 -10.55
CA LEU A 46 1.35 6.37 -9.55
C LEU A 46 2.85 6.60 -9.71
N GLY A 47 3.61 5.59 -10.14
CA GLY A 47 5.06 5.66 -10.25
C GLY A 47 5.72 6.16 -8.97
N ASP A 48 6.58 7.17 -9.11
CA ASP A 48 7.34 7.79 -8.01
C ASP A 48 6.46 8.55 -6.99
N GLU A 49 5.18 8.79 -7.30
CA GLU A 49 4.24 9.38 -6.35
C GLU A 49 3.69 8.35 -5.33
N THR A 50 4.09 7.09 -5.46
CA THR A 50 3.72 6.01 -4.55
C THR A 50 4.51 6.12 -3.24
N GLY A 51 3.80 6.27 -2.13
CA GLY A 51 4.33 6.07 -0.78
C GLY A 51 4.52 4.58 -0.45
N ALA A 52 4.62 4.25 0.83
CA ALA A 52 4.90 2.88 1.23
C ALA A 52 3.73 1.93 0.95
N VAL A 53 4.07 0.74 0.46
CA VAL A 53 3.11 -0.31 0.12
C VAL A 53 3.58 -1.63 0.71
N ILE A 54 2.68 -2.28 1.43
CA ILE A 54 2.87 -3.65 1.93
C ILE A 54 2.23 -4.59 0.93
N GLU A 55 2.91 -5.67 0.58
CA GLU A 55 2.33 -6.77 -0.18
C GLU A 55 2.24 -8.02 0.68
N ASP A 56 1.07 -8.64 0.68
CA ASP A 56 0.83 -9.99 1.16
C ASP A 56 0.90 -10.93 -0.05
N GLY A 57 2.08 -11.52 -0.27
CA GLY A 57 2.32 -12.41 -1.41
C GLY A 57 1.52 -13.72 -1.34
N TYR A 58 1.02 -14.13 -0.17
CA TYR A 58 0.14 -15.29 -0.05
C TYR A 58 -1.32 -14.92 -0.29
N GLY A 59 -1.75 -13.77 0.23
CA GLY A 59 -3.12 -13.28 0.05
C GLY A 59 -3.38 -12.66 -1.33
N GLY A 60 -2.34 -12.29 -2.08
CA GLY A 60 -2.48 -11.58 -3.34
C GLY A 60 -3.05 -10.17 -3.14
N ILE A 61 -2.59 -9.46 -2.11
CA ILE A 61 -3.12 -8.17 -1.68
C ILE A 61 -2.01 -7.14 -1.50
N LEU A 62 -2.28 -5.91 -1.91
CA LEU A 62 -1.47 -4.73 -1.64
C LEU A 62 -2.19 -3.81 -0.64
N TYR A 63 -1.43 -3.22 0.27
CA TYR A 63 -1.90 -2.26 1.25
C TYR A 63 -1.10 -0.96 1.09
N TRP A 64 -1.75 0.05 0.49
CA TRP A 64 -1.21 1.40 0.47
C TRP A 64 -1.39 2.06 1.81
N LEU A 65 -0.35 2.71 2.33
CA LEU A 65 -0.47 3.56 3.50
C LEU A 65 -0.84 4.98 3.05
N VAL A 66 -1.93 5.50 3.59
CA VAL A 66 -2.40 6.88 3.35
C VAL A 66 -2.48 7.64 4.67
N PRO A 67 -2.54 9.00 4.66
CA PRO A 67 -2.71 9.76 5.88
C PRO A 67 -3.95 9.30 6.66
N PRO A 68 -3.92 9.28 7.99
CA PRO A 68 -5.02 8.78 8.80
C PRO A 68 -6.31 9.56 8.49
N GLY A 69 -7.37 8.84 8.17
CA GLY A 69 -8.68 9.43 7.85
C GLY A 69 -8.86 9.93 6.41
N ALA A 70 -7.81 9.97 5.59
CA ALA A 70 -7.88 10.56 4.25
C ALA A 70 -8.76 9.77 3.25
N ALA A 71 -8.95 8.47 3.48
CA ALA A 71 -9.78 7.60 2.64
C ALA A 71 -11.15 7.28 3.28
N VAL A 72 -11.58 8.02 4.31
CA VAL A 72 -12.87 7.78 4.96
C VAL A 72 -14.02 7.94 3.95
N GLY A 73 -14.95 6.99 3.97
CA GLY A 73 -16.13 7.00 3.10
C GLY A 73 -15.90 6.48 1.69
N TRP A 74 -14.65 6.18 1.29
CA TRP A 74 -14.37 5.57 0.00
C TRP A 74 -15.02 4.19 -0.13
N LYS A 75 -15.62 3.93 -1.30
CA LYS A 75 -16.20 2.63 -1.66
C LYS A 75 -15.93 2.24 -3.13
N PRO A 76 -14.67 2.21 -3.61
CA PRO A 76 -14.39 1.66 -4.93
C PRO A 76 -14.65 0.14 -4.94
N PRO A 77 -15.11 -0.44 -6.07
CA PRO A 77 -15.30 -1.87 -6.19
C PRO A 77 -14.03 -2.67 -5.88
N GLY A 78 -14.15 -3.71 -5.06
CA GLY A 78 -13.04 -4.60 -4.71
C GLY A 78 -11.94 -3.98 -3.83
N VAL A 79 -12.10 -2.72 -3.40
CA VAL A 79 -11.16 -2.00 -2.54
C VAL A 79 -11.77 -1.81 -1.16
N GLN A 80 -10.96 -1.99 -0.12
CA GLN A 80 -11.40 -1.79 1.26
C GLN A 80 -10.49 -0.79 1.98
N VAL A 81 -11.09 0.17 2.67
CA VAL A 81 -10.36 1.10 3.54
C VAL A 81 -10.35 0.56 4.96
N LEU A 82 -9.14 0.46 5.53
CA LEU A 82 -8.87 0.03 6.89
C LEU A 82 -8.47 1.25 7.71
N GLY A 83 -9.39 1.72 8.55
CA GLY A 83 -9.23 2.90 9.39
C GLY A 83 -9.26 2.56 10.88
N ARG A 84 -9.78 3.47 11.71
CA ARG A 84 -9.92 3.23 13.15
C ARG A 84 -10.75 1.95 13.40
N GLY A 85 -10.29 1.12 14.33
CA GLY A 85 -10.89 -0.17 14.66
C GLY A 85 -10.37 -1.34 13.82
N SER A 86 -9.63 -1.08 12.74
CA SER A 86 -8.95 -2.11 11.95
C SER A 86 -7.50 -2.28 12.40
N HIS A 87 -6.93 -3.45 12.10
CA HIS A 87 -5.51 -3.74 12.30
C HIS A 87 -4.90 -4.25 10.99
N VAL A 88 -3.64 -3.92 10.72
CA VAL A 88 -2.90 -4.42 9.56
C VAL A 88 -1.61 -5.07 10.05
N ALA A 89 -1.27 -6.22 9.47
CA ALA A 89 0.00 -6.87 9.68
C ALA A 89 1.08 -6.16 8.86
N VAL A 90 2.11 -5.65 9.53
CA VAL A 90 3.18 -4.85 8.94
C VAL A 90 4.51 -5.62 8.99
N PRO A 91 5.22 -5.76 7.86
CA PRO A 91 6.51 -6.42 7.83
C PRO A 91 7.61 -5.60 8.54
N PRO A 92 8.69 -6.24 9.00
CA PRO A 92 9.84 -5.52 9.54
C PRO A 92 10.45 -4.60 8.46
N PRO A 93 11.06 -3.46 8.82
CA PRO A 93 11.46 -2.42 7.86
C PRO A 93 12.31 -2.90 6.67
N GLY A 94 13.23 -3.84 6.92
CA GLY A 94 14.17 -4.34 5.90
C GLY A 94 13.65 -5.48 5.02
N ARG A 95 12.41 -5.94 5.20
CA ARG A 95 11.87 -7.06 4.42
C ARG A 95 11.19 -6.54 3.16
N THR A 96 11.90 -6.59 2.04
CA THR A 96 11.46 -6.08 0.72
C THR A 96 11.17 -7.18 -0.30
N SER A 97 11.26 -8.45 0.11
CA SER A 97 10.93 -9.60 -0.72
C SER A 97 10.20 -10.67 0.08
N GLY A 98 9.43 -11.48 -0.66
CA GLY A 98 8.68 -12.60 -0.11
C GLY A 98 9.54 -13.83 0.22
N PRO A 99 8.89 -14.92 0.67
CA PRO A 99 7.44 -15.12 0.63
C PRO A 99 6.68 -14.43 1.79
N GLY A 100 5.35 -14.27 1.65
CA GLY A 100 4.48 -13.67 2.67
C GLY A 100 4.40 -12.15 2.65
N LEU A 101 4.37 -11.52 3.83
CA LEU A 101 4.27 -10.06 3.98
C LEU A 101 5.64 -9.38 3.80
N TYR A 102 5.74 -8.44 2.87
CA TYR A 102 6.95 -7.64 2.61
C TYR A 102 6.61 -6.23 2.13
N TRP A 103 7.57 -5.30 2.20
CA TRP A 103 7.46 -3.97 1.63
C TRP A 103 7.63 -4.04 0.11
N ARG A 104 6.54 -3.90 -0.63
CA ARG A 104 6.58 -3.76 -2.09
C ARG A 104 7.15 -2.40 -2.50
N VAL A 105 6.80 -1.36 -1.75
CA VAL A 105 7.46 -0.06 -1.79
C VAL A 105 7.92 0.26 -0.37
N PRO A 106 9.24 0.36 -0.11
CA PRO A 106 9.77 0.62 1.22
C PRO A 106 9.31 1.97 1.80
N LEU A 107 9.43 2.10 3.12
CA LEU A 107 9.33 3.40 3.77
C LEU A 107 10.45 4.32 3.27
N SER A 108 10.11 5.50 2.75
CA SER A 108 11.08 6.57 2.47
C SER A 108 11.21 7.53 3.67
N HIS A 109 12.30 8.30 3.70
CA HIS A 109 12.61 9.20 4.82
C HIS A 109 11.71 10.44 4.84
N ASP A 110 11.20 10.84 3.66
CA ASP A 110 10.54 12.13 3.46
C ASP A 110 9.00 12.01 3.41
N SER A 111 8.48 10.87 2.95
CA SER A 111 7.06 10.54 3.06
C SER A 111 6.82 9.05 2.79
N TYR A 112 6.22 8.35 3.76
CA TYR A 112 5.75 6.98 3.56
C TYR A 112 4.26 6.89 3.22
N TRP A 113 3.56 8.03 3.12
CA TRP A 113 2.16 8.05 2.72
C TRP A 113 2.02 8.30 1.22
N THR A 114 1.11 7.58 0.58
CA THR A 114 0.59 7.96 -0.73
C THR A 114 -0.47 9.05 -0.56
N ASN A 115 -0.44 10.07 -1.42
CA ASN A 115 -1.51 11.06 -1.47
C ASN A 115 -2.84 10.36 -1.81
N ALA A 116 -3.86 10.54 -0.96
CA ALA A 116 -5.13 9.83 -1.10
C ALA A 116 -5.86 10.20 -2.41
N GLU A 117 -5.89 11.47 -2.81
CA GLU A 117 -6.58 11.86 -4.06
C GLU A 117 -5.90 11.28 -5.30
N ARG A 118 -4.56 11.24 -5.32
CA ARG A 118 -3.81 10.58 -6.41
C ARG A 118 -4.07 9.08 -6.44
N LEU A 119 -4.04 8.41 -5.29
CA LEU A 119 -4.38 6.99 -5.18
C LEU A 119 -5.81 6.71 -5.67
N ARG A 120 -6.77 7.57 -5.33
CA ARG A 120 -8.17 7.44 -5.76
C ARG A 120 -8.30 7.54 -7.27
N ALA A 121 -7.60 8.51 -7.88
CA ALA A 121 -7.58 8.69 -9.33
C ALA A 121 -6.97 7.47 -10.03
N ALA A 122 -5.80 7.01 -9.57
CA ALA A 122 -5.12 5.83 -10.10
C ALA A 122 -5.99 4.56 -9.97
N LEU A 123 -6.69 4.38 -8.85
CA LEU A 123 -7.63 3.27 -8.67
C LEU A 123 -8.78 3.31 -9.68
N ALA A 124 -9.38 4.49 -9.88
CA ALA A 124 -10.48 4.64 -10.83
C ALA A 124 -10.03 4.33 -12.27
N GLU A 125 -8.84 4.80 -12.65
CA GLU A 125 -8.27 4.51 -13.96
C GLU A 125 -7.90 3.03 -14.12
N ALA A 126 -7.29 2.42 -13.11
CA ALA A 126 -6.95 1.00 -13.11
C ALA A 126 -8.21 0.11 -13.27
N VAL A 127 -9.31 0.43 -12.57
CA VAL A 127 -10.60 -0.26 -12.73
C VAL A 127 -11.14 -0.10 -14.15
N ALA A 128 -11.06 1.10 -14.72
CA ALA A 128 -11.48 1.35 -16.10
C ALA A 128 -10.63 0.54 -17.11
N THR A 129 -9.31 0.48 -16.91
CA THR A 129 -8.40 -0.32 -17.75
C THR A 129 -8.69 -1.81 -17.64
N ALA A 130 -8.84 -2.34 -16.42
CA ALA A 130 -9.19 -3.75 -16.22
C ALA A 130 -10.53 -4.13 -16.88
N SER A 131 -11.51 -3.23 -16.83
CA SER A 131 -12.82 -3.43 -17.47
C SER A 131 -12.74 -3.45 -19.00
N ARG A 132 -11.85 -2.66 -19.59
CA ARG A 132 -11.58 -2.67 -21.04
C ARG A 132 -10.90 -3.97 -21.47
N ASN A 133 -9.88 -4.40 -20.73
CA ASN A 133 -9.11 -5.61 -21.05
C ASN A 133 -9.95 -6.89 -20.88
N GLY A 134 -10.87 -6.92 -19.91
CA GLY A 134 -11.83 -8.02 -19.75
C GLY A 134 -12.92 -8.08 -20.83
N ARG A 135 -13.03 -7.05 -21.68
CA ARG A 135 -14.02 -6.94 -22.77
C ARG A 135 -13.41 -7.23 -24.14
N SER A 136 -12.34 -8.04 -24.22
CA SER A 136 -11.78 -8.47 -25.51
C SER A 136 -12.88 -8.95 -26.47
N PRO A 137 -12.85 -8.54 -27.77
CA PRO A 137 -13.86 -8.96 -28.73
C PRO A 137 -13.84 -10.49 -28.87
N ARG A 138 -15.02 -11.13 -28.86
CA ARG A 138 -15.14 -12.52 -29.32
C ARG A 138 -14.56 -12.59 -30.75
N PRO A 139 -13.69 -13.56 -31.08
CA PRO A 139 -13.37 -13.81 -32.47
C PRO A 139 -14.66 -14.20 -33.18
N VAL A 140 -14.90 -13.54 -34.32
CA VAL A 140 -15.97 -13.88 -35.27
C VAL A 140 -15.68 -15.20 -35.97
#